data_AF-A0A7S0EQ13-F1
#
_entry.id   AF-A0A7S0EQ13-F1
#
_cell.length_a   1.000
_cell.length_b   1.000
_cell.length_c   1.000
_cell.angle_alpha   90.00
_cell.angle_beta   90.00
_cell.angle_gamma   90.00
#
_symmetry.space_group_name_H-M   'P 1'
#
loop_
_entity.id
_entity.type
_entity.pdbx_description
1 polymer ?
#
loop_
_entity_poly.entity_id
_entity_poly.type
_entity_poly.pdbx_seq_one_letter_code
_entity_poly.pdbx_strand_id
1 'polypeptide(L)'
;VVGALADLLASMLGLLVGSMAAVKPAMRVQVVSAVDPCRGLRVQKGDTVHITHQGFLEEDDGKLGDVAVVTRRQIDSNCAPGVESCEPLAFTVGARLIIRGMERAVVGVCQGETVEAHIPPHLAYDDPARTIPAETRPVPEGSWVVYRITVERIERPGQPGELSGKLGGLESWKIGAAALGVAAVGFGLWWAAGAARGKSRGTSKWKKKGK
;
A
#
# COMPACT_ATOMS: atom_id res chain seq x y z
N VAL A 1 19.42 26.29 58.18
CA VAL A 1 18.50 26.83 57.13
C VAL A 1 19.15 26.92 55.74
N VAL A 2 20.48 26.78 55.60
CA VAL A 2 21.18 26.89 54.30
C VAL A 2 21.28 25.60 53.48
N GLY A 3 21.01 24.42 54.06
CA GLY A 3 21.14 23.12 53.35
C GLY A 3 19.91 22.70 52.52
N ALA A 4 18.70 22.98 53.01
CA ALA A 4 17.47 22.47 52.39
C ALA A 4 17.05 23.17 51.08
N LEU A 5 17.66 24.32 50.75
CA LEU A 5 17.39 25.08 49.53
C LEU A 5 18.27 24.65 48.34
N ALA A 6 19.41 23.98 48.60
CA ALA A 6 20.28 23.49 47.53
C ALA A 6 19.71 22.23 46.86
N ASP A 7 19.08 21.35 47.65
CA ASP A 7 18.53 20.09 47.14
C ASP A 7 17.25 20.28 46.29
N LEU A 8 16.46 21.33 46.56
CA LEU A 8 15.27 21.66 45.76
C LEU A 8 15.62 22.24 44.38
N LEU A 9 16.75 22.95 44.26
CA LEU A 9 17.23 23.46 42.96
C LEU A 9 17.86 22.34 42.12
N ALA A 10 18.54 21.37 42.74
CA ALA A 10 19.06 20.19 42.03
C ALA A 10 17.93 19.27 41.54
N SER A 11 16.84 19.13 42.31
CA SER A 11 15.69 18.30 41.91
C SER A 11 14.81 18.93 40.83
N MET A 12 14.81 20.26 40.67
CA MET A 12 14.08 20.96 39.61
C MET A 12 14.87 21.12 38.31
N LEU A 13 16.20 20.95 38.34
CA LEU A 13 17.05 20.98 37.14
C LEU A 13 17.17 19.61 36.44
N GLY A 14 16.68 18.54 37.07
CA GLY A 14 16.76 17.16 36.54
C GLY A 14 15.61 16.72 35.61
N LEU A 15 14.61 17.56 35.34
CA LEU A 15 13.38 17.17 34.63
C LEU A 15 13.30 17.62 33.16
N LEU A 16 14.36 18.17 32.58
CA LEU A 16 14.36 18.68 31.19
C LEU A 16 15.40 18.02 30.28
N VAL A 17 15.77 16.76 30.52
CA VAL A 17 16.40 15.96 29.44
C VAL A 17 15.28 15.40 28.57
N GLY A 18 14.72 16.27 27.73
CA GLY A 18 13.79 15.87 26.67
C GLY A 18 14.49 14.86 25.76
N SER A 19 13.87 13.69 25.57
CA SER A 19 14.31 12.66 24.63
C SER A 19 14.54 13.29 23.25
N MET A 20 15.80 13.49 22.86
CA MET A 20 16.15 13.81 21.48
C MET A 20 15.88 12.56 20.65
N ALA A 21 14.66 12.44 20.12
CA ALA A 21 14.38 11.49 19.07
C ALA A 21 15.32 11.81 17.90
N ALA A 22 16.22 10.86 17.56
CA ALA A 22 17.16 11.03 16.47
C ALA A 22 16.38 11.34 15.17
N VAL A 23 16.62 12.52 14.60
CA VAL A 23 15.99 12.94 13.34
C VAL A 23 16.55 12.04 12.23
N LYS A 24 15.72 11.16 11.68
CA LYS A 24 16.13 10.30 10.56
C LYS A 24 16.37 11.16 9.31
N PRO A 25 17.46 10.94 8.57
CA PRO A 25 17.76 11.72 7.38
C PRO A 25 16.65 11.59 6.33
N ALA A 26 16.31 12.68 5.66
CA ALA A 26 15.28 12.68 4.62
C ALA A 26 15.84 12.16 3.29
N MET A 27 15.03 11.37 2.58
CA MET A 27 15.27 10.98 1.19
C MET A 27 15.09 12.20 0.27
N ARG A 28 15.89 12.29 -0.80
CA ARG A 28 15.71 13.30 -1.86
C ARG A 28 15.40 12.63 -3.18
N VAL A 29 14.47 13.20 -3.94
CA VAL A 29 14.06 12.71 -5.27
C VAL A 29 14.06 13.88 -6.22
N GLN A 30 14.65 13.69 -7.39
CA GLN A 30 14.70 14.68 -8.47
C GLN A 30 14.31 14.03 -9.78
N VAL A 31 13.48 14.71 -10.59
CA VAL A 31 13.18 14.28 -11.96
C VAL A 31 14.38 14.64 -12.83
N VAL A 32 15.03 13.65 -13.42
CA VAL A 32 16.23 13.83 -14.26
C VAL A 32 15.94 13.70 -15.75
N SER A 33 14.81 13.08 -16.11
CA SER A 33 14.25 13.10 -17.46
C SER A 33 12.74 13.31 -17.34
N ALA A 34 12.30 14.53 -17.65
CA ALA A 34 10.91 14.94 -17.51
C ALA A 34 10.12 14.68 -18.79
N VAL A 35 8.83 14.37 -18.64
CA VAL A 35 7.87 14.26 -19.75
C VAL A 35 6.82 15.34 -19.54
N ASP A 36 6.95 16.45 -20.27
CA ASP A 36 6.07 17.62 -20.14
C ASP A 36 5.42 17.99 -21.49
N PRO A 37 4.07 18.06 -21.57
CA PRO A 37 3.10 17.75 -20.53
C PRO A 37 2.98 16.24 -20.27
N CYS A 38 2.86 15.87 -19.00
CA CYS A 38 2.51 14.50 -18.59
C CYS A 38 1.07 14.19 -19.00
N ARG A 39 0.91 13.56 -20.18
CA ARG A 39 -0.40 13.13 -20.71
C ARG A 39 -0.80 11.72 -20.26
N GLY A 40 0.13 10.96 -19.70
CA GLY A 40 -0.08 9.59 -19.22
C GLY A 40 -0.56 9.51 -17.78
N LEU A 41 -0.49 8.30 -17.21
CA LEU A 41 -0.76 8.09 -15.79
C LEU A 41 0.41 8.61 -14.94
N ARG A 42 0.08 9.09 -13.75
CA ARG A 42 1.03 9.28 -12.65
C ARG A 42 0.87 8.12 -11.67
N VAL A 43 2.00 7.63 -11.17
CA VAL A 43 2.05 6.52 -10.22
C VAL A 43 1.34 6.87 -8.91
N GLN A 44 0.47 5.98 -8.46
CA GLN A 44 -0.22 6.04 -7.18
C GLN A 44 0.04 4.79 -6.34
N LYS A 45 -0.21 4.87 -5.04
CA LYS A 45 -0.17 3.70 -4.16
C LYS A 45 -1.21 2.67 -4.65
N GLY A 46 -0.80 1.41 -4.78
CA GLY A 46 -1.63 0.32 -5.29
C GLY A 46 -1.55 0.12 -6.80
N ASP A 47 -0.94 1.03 -7.56
CA ASP A 47 -0.61 0.75 -8.96
C ASP A 47 0.48 -0.33 -9.02
N THR A 48 0.40 -1.20 -10.03
CA THR A 48 1.52 -2.05 -10.44
C THR A 48 2.34 -1.27 -11.45
N VAL A 49 3.62 -1.04 -11.15
CA VAL A 49 4.53 -0.31 -12.03
C VAL A 49 5.57 -1.24 -12.61
N HIS A 50 5.97 -0.99 -13.84
CA HIS A 50 7.07 -1.63 -14.53
C HIS A 50 8.18 -0.61 -14.69
N ILE A 51 9.34 -0.87 -14.08
CA ILE A 51 10.45 0.10 -14.04
C ILE A 51 11.73 -0.46 -14.64
N THR A 52 12.54 0.41 -15.23
CA THR A 52 13.98 0.15 -15.39
C THR A 52 14.74 0.94 -14.32
N HIS A 53 15.81 0.37 -13.79
CA HIS A 53 16.57 0.99 -12.72
C HIS A 53 18.07 0.69 -12.79
N GLN A 54 18.84 1.60 -12.23
CA GLN A 54 20.26 1.44 -11.94
C GLN A 54 20.51 1.95 -10.52
N GLY A 55 21.03 1.09 -9.64
CA GLY A 55 21.43 1.45 -8.29
C GLY A 55 22.93 1.66 -8.19
N PHE A 56 23.32 2.64 -7.38
CA PHE A 56 24.70 3.01 -7.12
C PHE A 56 24.95 3.23 -5.63
N LEU A 57 26.13 2.85 -5.17
CA LEU A 57 26.71 3.28 -3.90
C LEU A 57 27.55 4.54 -4.18
N GLU A 58 27.30 5.62 -3.44
CA GLU A 58 28.18 6.79 -3.42
C GLU A 58 29.31 6.54 -2.42
N GLU A 59 30.54 6.49 -2.93
CA GLU A 59 31.76 6.35 -2.14
C GLU A 59 32.44 7.72 -2.05
N ASP A 60 32.78 8.15 -0.82
CA ASP A 60 33.53 9.37 -0.58
C ASP A 60 35.02 9.06 -0.78
N ASP A 61 35.54 9.39 -1.96
CA ASP A 61 36.97 9.23 -2.27
C ASP A 61 37.81 10.39 -1.73
N GLY A 62 37.23 11.18 -0.82
CA GLY A 62 37.81 12.37 -0.24
C GLY A 62 37.51 13.61 -1.06
N LYS A 63 38.33 14.64 -0.85
CA LYS A 63 38.21 15.92 -1.54
C LYS A 63 39.41 16.16 -2.43
N LEU A 64 39.17 16.56 -3.68
CA LEU A 64 40.19 17.15 -4.53
C LEU A 64 40.14 18.68 -4.33
N GLY A 65 40.91 19.17 -3.36
CA GLY A 65 40.80 20.56 -2.90
C GLY A 65 39.51 20.79 -2.11
N ASP A 66 38.72 21.80 -2.50
CA ASP A 66 37.42 22.10 -1.88
C ASP A 66 36.25 21.29 -2.48
N VAL A 67 36.51 20.51 -3.53
CA VAL A 67 35.49 19.73 -4.24
C VAL A 67 35.50 18.30 -3.70
N ALA A 68 34.39 17.87 -3.12
CA ALA A 68 34.19 16.47 -2.78
C ALA A 68 34.18 15.62 -4.07
N VAL A 69 35.09 14.64 -4.15
CA VAL A 69 35.11 13.67 -5.23
C VAL A 69 34.29 12.48 -4.76
N VAL A 70 33.10 12.36 -5.33
CA VAL A 70 32.19 11.25 -5.05
C VAL A 70 32.23 10.32 -6.26
N THR A 71 32.66 9.08 -6.09
CA THR A 71 32.48 8.05 -7.12
C THR A 71 31.21 7.27 -6.88
N ARG A 72 30.64 6.75 -7.98
CA ARG A 72 29.45 5.90 -7.96
C ARG A 72 29.81 4.51 -8.44
N ARG A 73 29.82 3.55 -7.51
CA ARG A 73 29.94 2.13 -7.83
C ARG A 73 28.55 1.56 -8.08
N GLN A 74 28.34 0.92 -9.23
CA GLN A 74 27.05 0.27 -9.51
C GLN A 74 26.86 -0.96 -8.59
N ILE A 75 25.68 -1.03 -7.95
CA ILE A 75 25.32 -2.13 -7.04
C ILE A 75 24.33 -3.10 -7.67
N ASP A 76 23.39 -2.59 -8.46
CA ASP A 76 22.41 -3.38 -9.21
C ASP A 76 21.91 -2.64 -10.45
N SER A 77 21.30 -3.40 -11.35
CA SER A 77 20.57 -2.90 -12.51
C SER A 77 19.73 -4.01 -13.12
N ASN A 78 18.54 -3.69 -13.62
CA ASN A 78 17.80 -4.57 -14.53
C ASN A 78 17.98 -4.16 -16.01
N CYS A 79 18.86 -3.20 -16.28
CA CYS A 79 19.10 -2.67 -17.61
C CYS A 79 20.60 -2.45 -17.83
N ALA A 80 21.24 -3.38 -18.56
CA ALA A 80 22.67 -3.33 -18.80
C ALA A 80 23.03 -2.22 -19.81
N PRO A 81 24.20 -1.57 -19.67
CA PRO A 81 24.67 -0.60 -20.64
C PRO A 81 24.79 -1.23 -22.04
N GLY A 82 24.28 -0.53 -23.06
CA GLY A 82 24.36 -0.99 -24.46
C GLY A 82 23.32 -2.05 -24.85
N VAL A 83 22.36 -2.38 -23.97
CA VAL A 83 21.21 -3.22 -24.31
C VAL A 83 20.04 -2.33 -24.74
N GLU A 84 19.50 -2.57 -25.94
CA GLU A 84 18.40 -1.77 -26.50
C GLU A 84 17.05 -2.05 -25.86
N SER A 85 16.85 -3.24 -25.29
CA SER A 85 15.61 -3.67 -24.66
C SER A 85 15.88 -4.34 -23.31
N CYS A 86 15.46 -3.68 -22.24
CA CYS A 86 15.63 -4.14 -20.87
C CYS A 86 14.35 -4.82 -20.37
N GLU A 87 14.49 -5.85 -19.53
CA GLU A 87 13.34 -6.48 -18.88
C GLU A 87 12.89 -5.63 -17.67
N PRO A 88 11.70 -5.00 -17.72
CA PRO A 88 11.28 -4.13 -16.63
C PRO A 88 10.96 -4.92 -15.36
N LEU A 89 11.36 -4.37 -14.21
CA LEU A 89 11.01 -4.90 -12.91
C LEU A 89 9.57 -4.47 -12.58
N ALA A 90 8.69 -5.44 -12.38
CA ALA A 90 7.30 -5.21 -12.01
C ALA A 90 7.09 -5.33 -10.50
N PHE A 91 6.43 -4.34 -9.88
CA PHE A 91 6.01 -4.42 -8.48
C PHE A 91 4.78 -3.53 -8.19
N THR A 92 4.05 -3.85 -7.13
CA THR A 92 2.92 -3.04 -6.66
C THR A 92 3.38 -2.01 -5.64
N VAL A 93 3.08 -0.73 -5.90
CA VAL A 93 3.51 0.39 -5.05
C VAL A 93 2.85 0.30 -3.67
N GLY A 94 3.67 0.20 -2.62
CA GLY A 94 3.22 0.08 -1.24
C GLY A 94 3.11 -1.36 -0.73
N ALA A 95 3.44 -2.36 -1.56
CA ALA A 95 3.48 -3.76 -1.15
C ALA A 95 4.79 -4.16 -0.43
N ARG A 96 5.81 -3.28 -0.42
CA ARG A 96 7.13 -3.51 0.19
C ARG A 96 7.89 -4.68 -0.44
N LEU A 97 7.74 -4.87 -1.74
CA LEU A 97 8.44 -5.94 -2.47
C LEU A 97 9.92 -5.58 -2.67
N ILE A 98 10.18 -4.31 -2.97
CA ILE A 98 11.53 -3.74 -3.12
C ILE A 98 11.90 -2.85 -1.92
N ILE A 99 13.08 -2.23 -1.94
CA ILE A 99 13.48 -1.29 -0.89
C ILE A 99 12.51 -0.10 -0.83
N ARG A 100 12.19 0.34 0.39
CA ARG A 100 11.14 1.35 0.62
C ARG A 100 11.43 2.68 -0.07
N GLY A 101 12.70 3.04 -0.20
CA GLY A 101 13.12 4.25 -0.89
C GLY A 101 12.71 4.27 -2.35
N MET A 102 12.89 3.15 -3.07
CA MET A 102 12.46 3.04 -4.47
C MET A 102 10.94 3.13 -4.61
N GLU A 103 10.17 2.42 -3.76
CA GLU A 103 8.70 2.52 -3.80
C GLU A 103 8.22 3.95 -3.54
N ARG A 104 8.87 4.70 -2.64
CA ARG A 104 8.55 6.09 -2.35
C ARG A 104 8.97 7.03 -3.48
N ALA A 105 10.08 6.75 -4.14
CA ALA A 105 10.65 7.60 -5.18
C ALA A 105 9.77 7.67 -6.44
N VAL A 106 9.06 6.58 -6.76
CA VAL A 106 8.23 6.52 -7.98
C VAL A 106 6.85 7.15 -7.80
N VAL A 107 6.40 7.45 -6.58
CA VAL A 107 5.06 8.02 -6.35
C VAL A 107 4.95 9.41 -6.99
N GLY A 108 3.91 9.62 -7.79
CA GLY A 108 3.66 10.88 -8.49
C GLY A 108 4.46 11.07 -9.78
N VAL A 109 5.43 10.20 -10.06
CA VAL A 109 6.20 10.19 -11.32
C VAL A 109 5.28 9.84 -12.49
N CYS A 110 5.42 10.54 -13.60
CA CYS A 110 4.66 10.26 -14.81
C CYS A 110 5.25 9.03 -15.53
N GLN A 111 4.40 8.28 -16.22
CA GLN A 111 4.88 7.27 -17.15
C GLN A 111 5.83 7.90 -18.19
N GLY A 112 6.99 7.27 -18.39
CA GLY A 112 8.08 7.71 -19.25
C GLY A 112 9.11 8.63 -18.57
N GLU A 113 8.86 9.10 -17.34
CA GLU A 113 9.83 9.92 -16.62
C GLU A 113 10.91 9.07 -15.94
N THR A 114 12.10 9.66 -15.85
CA THR A 114 13.20 9.12 -15.06
C THR A 114 13.45 10.01 -13.84
N VAL A 115 13.52 9.40 -12.66
CA VAL A 115 13.90 10.05 -11.41
C VAL A 115 15.24 9.54 -10.91
N GLU A 116 15.98 10.41 -10.23
CA GLU A 116 17.13 10.04 -9.41
C GLU A 116 16.75 10.22 -7.93
N ALA A 117 16.89 9.15 -7.15
CA ALA A 117 16.53 9.12 -5.74
C ALA A 117 17.76 8.85 -4.88
N HIS A 118 18.06 9.77 -3.97
CA HIS A 118 19.09 9.65 -2.95
C HIS A 118 18.46 9.07 -1.68
N ILE A 119 18.68 7.79 -1.43
CA ILE A 119 17.97 6.99 -0.44
C ILE A 119 18.85 6.77 0.79
N PRO A 120 18.38 7.19 1.99
CA PRO A 120 19.11 6.98 3.23
C PRO A 120 19.07 5.50 3.66
N PRO A 121 20.01 5.05 4.52
CA PRO A 121 20.21 3.63 4.81
C PRO A 121 18.93 2.92 5.33
N HIS A 122 18.19 3.57 6.24
CA HIS A 122 16.96 3.04 6.84
C HIS A 122 15.77 2.92 5.85
N LEU A 123 15.87 3.48 4.65
CA LEU A 123 14.92 3.26 3.54
C LEU A 123 15.47 2.36 2.45
N ALA A 124 16.75 1.97 2.55
CA ALA A 124 17.46 1.08 1.65
C ALA A 124 17.71 -0.28 2.34
N TYR A 125 18.98 -0.63 2.58
CA TYR A 125 19.42 -1.95 3.05
C TYR A 125 19.51 -2.07 4.57
N ASP A 126 19.34 -0.98 5.32
CA ASP A 126 19.24 -0.98 6.80
C ASP A 126 17.78 -0.83 7.25
N ASP A 127 16.83 -1.33 6.46
CA ASP A 127 15.43 -1.33 6.85
C ASP A 127 15.24 -2.25 8.08
N PRO A 128 14.78 -1.74 9.25
CA PRO A 128 14.53 -2.58 10.43
C PRO A 128 13.47 -3.67 10.21
N ALA A 129 12.66 -3.58 9.15
CA ALA A 129 11.70 -4.60 8.78
C ALA A 129 12.28 -5.71 7.88
N ARG A 130 13.53 -5.58 7.40
CA ARG A 130 14.22 -6.56 6.55
C ARG A 130 15.60 -6.86 7.13
N THR A 131 15.80 -8.07 7.62
CA THR A 131 17.13 -8.53 8.06
C THR A 131 17.90 -9.06 6.85
N ILE A 132 19.01 -8.40 6.52
CA ILE A 132 19.95 -8.85 5.48
C ILE A 132 21.22 -9.37 6.18
N PRO A 133 21.60 -10.65 5.98
CA PRO A 133 22.85 -11.19 6.51
C PRO A 133 24.06 -10.38 6.04
N ALA A 134 25.03 -10.17 6.92
CA ALA A 134 26.20 -9.34 6.65
C ALA A 134 27.02 -9.86 5.46
N GLU A 135 27.04 -11.18 5.27
CA GLU A 135 27.80 -11.88 4.23
C GLU A 135 27.20 -11.68 2.84
N THR A 136 25.90 -11.37 2.77
CA THR A 136 25.14 -11.20 1.52
C THR A 136 24.75 -9.76 1.25
N ARG A 137 25.21 -8.82 2.08
CA ARG A 137 24.78 -7.43 2.01
C ARG A 137 25.39 -6.74 0.77
N PRO A 138 24.58 -6.08 -0.10
CA PRO A 138 25.10 -5.44 -1.33
C PRO A 138 25.94 -4.18 -1.09
N VAL A 139 25.73 -3.52 0.05
CA VAL A 139 26.39 -2.28 0.46
C VAL A 139 26.81 -2.36 1.93
N PRO A 140 27.82 -1.60 2.36
CA PRO A 140 28.14 -1.47 3.78
C PRO A 140 26.94 -0.97 4.61
N GLU A 141 26.98 -1.23 5.92
CA GLU A 141 25.99 -0.68 6.85
C GLU A 141 26.10 0.84 6.92
N GLY A 142 24.96 1.53 7.03
CA GLY A 142 24.93 2.99 7.08
C GLY A 142 25.14 3.67 5.72
N SER A 143 25.22 2.91 4.62
CA SER A 143 25.43 3.44 3.28
C SER A 143 24.18 4.10 2.70
N TRP A 144 24.38 5.28 2.13
CA TRP A 144 23.42 5.89 1.20
C TRP A 144 23.50 5.22 -0.16
N VAL A 145 22.38 5.12 -0.85
CA VAL A 145 22.33 4.59 -2.20
C VAL A 145 21.58 5.54 -3.12
N VAL A 146 22.00 5.60 -4.37
CA VAL A 146 21.38 6.41 -5.41
C VAL A 146 20.76 5.50 -6.45
N TYR A 147 19.46 5.67 -6.70
CA TYR A 147 18.77 4.94 -7.73
C TYR A 147 18.30 5.87 -8.83
N ARG A 148 18.66 5.55 -10.07
CA ARG A 148 18.03 6.12 -11.27
C ARG A 148 16.93 5.18 -11.71
N ILE A 149 15.69 5.65 -11.76
CA ILE A 149 14.49 4.82 -11.99
C ILE A 149 13.67 5.45 -13.11
N THR A 150 13.39 4.70 -14.17
CA THR A 150 12.46 5.09 -15.22
C THR A 150 11.16 4.31 -15.06
N VAL A 151 10.02 5.02 -15.10
CA VAL A 151 8.69 4.39 -15.05
C VAL A 151 8.23 4.08 -16.46
N GLU A 152 8.42 2.84 -16.92
CA GLU A 152 8.08 2.44 -18.29
C GLU A 152 6.56 2.33 -18.48
N ARG A 153 5.87 1.71 -17.52
CA ARG A 153 4.44 1.42 -17.60
C ARG A 153 3.78 1.38 -16.23
N ILE A 154 2.52 1.78 -16.21
CA ILE A 154 1.66 1.79 -15.02
C ILE A 154 0.39 0.98 -15.32
N GLU A 155 0.12 0.00 -14.47
CA GLU A 155 -1.09 -0.80 -14.47
C GLU A 155 -1.90 -0.47 -13.23
N ARG A 156 -2.99 0.25 -13.43
CA ARG A 156 -3.93 0.56 -12.36
C ARG A 156 -4.97 -0.55 -12.27
N PRO A 157 -5.07 -1.29 -11.15
CA PRO A 157 -6.18 -2.21 -10.98
C PRO A 157 -7.48 -1.42 -11.11
N GLY A 158 -8.34 -1.86 -12.03
CA GLY A 158 -9.57 -1.16 -12.38
C GLY A 158 -10.35 -0.84 -11.10
N GLN A 159 -10.64 0.44 -10.91
CA GLN A 159 -11.53 0.85 -9.83
C GLN A 159 -12.84 0.05 -9.96
N PRO A 160 -13.47 -0.38 -8.86
CA PRO A 160 -14.83 -0.93 -8.90
C PRO A 160 -15.90 0.00 -9.54
N GLY A 161 -15.53 1.17 -10.06
CA GLY A 161 -16.39 2.10 -10.79
C GLY A 161 -16.52 1.83 -12.31
N GLU A 162 -15.65 1.03 -12.94
CA GLU A 162 -15.75 0.76 -14.39
C GLU A 162 -16.63 -0.45 -14.76
N LEU A 163 -17.45 -0.92 -13.82
CA LEU A 163 -18.62 -1.75 -14.12
C LEU A 163 -19.92 -0.93 -14.17
N SER A 164 -19.89 0.35 -13.80
CA SER A 164 -21.07 1.23 -13.91
C SER A 164 -21.40 1.57 -15.36
N GLY A 165 -20.42 1.59 -16.26
CA GLY A 165 -20.63 1.87 -17.70
C GLY A 165 -21.15 0.68 -18.51
N LYS A 166 -21.06 -0.55 -17.98
CA LYS A 166 -21.54 -1.77 -18.66
C LYS A 166 -22.81 -2.38 -18.06
N LEU A 167 -23.26 -1.91 -16.89
CA LEU A 167 -24.62 -2.18 -16.37
C LEU A 167 -25.63 -1.07 -16.65
N GLY A 168 -25.23 0.03 -17.32
CA GLY A 168 -26.15 1.07 -17.81
C GLY A 168 -27.04 0.66 -19.00
N GLY A 169 -27.02 -0.62 -19.38
CA GLY A 169 -27.80 -1.19 -20.48
C GLY A 169 -28.86 -2.22 -20.07
N LEU A 170 -29.15 -2.35 -18.77
CA LEU A 170 -30.26 -3.18 -18.30
C LEU A 170 -31.34 -2.28 -17.69
N GLU A 171 -32.22 -1.80 -18.58
CA GLU A 171 -33.46 -1.07 -18.29
C GLU A 171 -34.12 -1.60 -17.00
N SER A 172 -34.04 -0.82 -15.92
CA SER A 172 -34.46 -1.20 -14.56
C SER A 172 -35.93 -1.61 -14.46
N TRP A 173 -36.77 -1.23 -15.42
CA TRP A 173 -38.16 -1.67 -15.51
C TRP A 173 -38.28 -3.18 -15.76
N LYS A 174 -37.36 -3.80 -16.52
CA LYS A 174 -37.50 -5.23 -16.88
C LYS A 174 -37.34 -6.17 -15.68
N ILE A 175 -36.64 -5.74 -14.63
CA ILE A 175 -36.49 -6.51 -13.38
C ILE A 175 -37.78 -6.43 -12.52
N GLY A 176 -38.63 -5.41 -12.72
CA GLY A 176 -39.93 -5.28 -12.05
C GLY A 176 -41.01 -6.26 -12.53
N ALA A 177 -40.87 -6.83 -13.74
CA ALA A 177 -41.87 -7.74 -14.30
C ALA A 177 -41.79 -9.18 -13.76
N ALA A 178 -40.64 -9.60 -13.21
CA ALA A 178 -40.48 -10.95 -12.64
C ALA A 178 -40.99 -11.06 -11.19
N ALA A 179 -41.15 -9.93 -10.47
CA ALA A 179 -41.61 -9.93 -9.08
C ALA A 179 -43.15 -9.92 -8.91
N LEU A 180 -43.92 -9.67 -9.98
CA LEU A 180 -45.39 -9.63 -9.93
C LEU A 180 -46.09 -10.99 -10.17
N GLY A 181 -45.33 -12.06 -10.43
CA GLY A 181 -45.88 -13.39 -10.72
C GLY A 181 -46.05 -14.35 -9.52
N VAL A 182 -45.47 -14.06 -8.35
CA VAL A 182 -45.45 -15.01 -7.22
C VAL A 182 -46.41 -14.63 -6.06
N ALA A 183 -46.95 -13.40 -6.05
CA ALA A 183 -47.85 -12.96 -4.97
C ALA A 183 -49.31 -13.46 -5.08
N ALA A 184 -49.73 -14.03 -6.23
CA ALA A 184 -51.14 -14.40 -6.45
C ALA A 184 -51.54 -15.80 -5.92
N VAL A 185 -50.59 -16.70 -5.65
CA VAL A 185 -50.92 -18.09 -5.22
C VAL A 185 -50.80 -18.29 -3.71
N GLY A 186 -49.98 -17.51 -3.01
CA GLY A 186 -49.75 -17.67 -1.57
C GLY A 186 -50.84 -17.10 -0.65
N PHE A 187 -51.55 -16.05 -1.10
CA PHE A 187 -52.52 -15.35 -0.23
C PHE A 187 -53.88 -16.06 -0.12
N GLY A 188 -54.26 -16.90 -1.09
CA GLY A 188 -55.53 -17.64 -1.06
C GLY A 188 -55.55 -18.80 -0.04
N LEU A 189 -54.39 -19.41 0.23
CA LEU A 189 -54.28 -20.57 1.13
C LEU A 189 -54.14 -20.20 2.61
N TRP A 190 -53.73 -18.97 2.93
CA TRP A 190 -53.59 -18.54 4.33
C TRP A 190 -54.88 -17.98 4.92
N TRP A 191 -55.74 -17.35 4.11
CA TRP A 191 -57.02 -16.80 4.60
C TRP A 191 -58.11 -17.88 4.80
N ALA A 192 -58.07 -18.98 4.05
CA ALA A 192 -59.04 -20.08 4.16
C ALA A 192 -58.85 -20.96 5.42
N ALA A 193 -57.70 -20.90 6.09
CA ALA A 193 -57.40 -21.75 7.25
C ALA A 193 -57.83 -21.15 8.61
N GLY A 194 -58.22 -19.87 8.66
CA GLY A 194 -58.49 -19.15 9.92
C GLY A 194 -59.94 -19.19 10.44
N ALA A 195 -60.91 -19.66 9.63
CA ALA A 195 -62.34 -19.47 9.93
C ALA A 195 -63.09 -20.69 10.48
N ALA A 196 -62.45 -21.85 10.69
CA ALA A 196 -63.16 -23.08 11.04
C ALA A 196 -62.48 -23.92 12.12
N ARG A 197 -62.58 -23.48 13.40
CA ARG A 197 -62.82 -24.39 14.55
C ARG A 197 -63.00 -23.63 15.87
N GLY A 198 -64.17 -23.03 16.03
CA GLY A 198 -64.77 -22.78 17.34
C GLY A 198 -65.69 -23.93 17.73
N LYS A 199 -65.51 -24.46 18.95
CA LYS A 199 -66.43 -25.27 19.79
C LYS A 199 -66.84 -26.66 19.28
N SER A 200 -66.50 -27.70 20.07
CA SER A 200 -67.50 -28.60 20.68
C SER A 200 -66.86 -29.71 21.53
N ARG A 201 -67.04 -29.56 22.85
CA ARG A 201 -67.35 -30.59 23.88
C ARG A 201 -66.83 -32.02 23.68
N GLY A 202 -65.90 -32.40 24.55
CA GLY A 202 -65.65 -33.79 24.89
C GLY A 202 -66.82 -34.40 25.67
N THR A 203 -67.21 -35.62 25.26
CA THR A 203 -67.85 -36.58 26.15
C THR A 203 -67.08 -37.89 26.00
N SER A 204 -66.47 -38.34 27.10
CA SER A 204 -65.81 -39.62 27.20
C SER A 204 -66.86 -40.68 27.51
N LYS A 205 -66.90 -41.75 26.72
CA LYS A 205 -67.65 -42.96 27.06
C LYS A 205 -66.72 -44.16 26.88
N TRP A 206 -66.11 -44.57 27.99
CA TRP A 206 -65.28 -45.76 28.06
C TRP A 206 -66.13 -47.01 28.30
N LYS A 207 -65.65 -48.10 27.70
CA LYS A 207 -66.13 -49.50 27.67
C LYS A 207 -66.70 -50.04 28.99
N LYS A 208 -67.80 -50.80 28.88
CA LYS A 208 -68.04 -52.04 29.64
C LYS A 208 -67.89 -53.24 28.71
N LYS A 209 -66.93 -54.12 29.03
CA LYS A 209 -66.81 -55.58 28.76
C LYS A 209 -65.43 -55.93 29.36
N GLY A 210 -65.26 -56.56 30.51
CA GLY A 210 -66.08 -57.54 31.21
C GLY A 210 -65.35 -58.87 31.15
N LYS A 211 -64.53 -59.15 32.18
CA LYS A 211 -64.23 -60.44 32.80
C LYS A 211 -63.57 -60.15 34.15
#